data_AF-A0A7V7U0K4-F1
#
_entry.id   AF-A0A7V7U0K4-F1
#
_cell.length_a   1.000
_cell.length_b   1.000
_cell.length_c   1.000
_cell.angle_alpha   90.00
_cell.angle_beta   90.00
_cell.angle_gamma   90.00
#
_symmetry.space_group_name_H-M   'P 1'
#
loop_
_entity.id
_entity.type
_entity.pdbx_description
1 polymer ?
#
loop_
_entity_poly.entity_id
_entity_poly.type
_entity_poly.pdbx_seq_one_letter_code
_entity_poly.pdbx_strand_id
1 'polypeptide(L)'
;MSVGTLARLLSALSAECDELAVRVDDMHRFLTRDPSAAPRSSEVDYMVAAQDIDFIQQHLAGLSEFLMVMAEMTPDAIRVDLAAPLATVKLSDMKRRLSGTDDDDAPQVRPGELELL
;
A
#
# COMPACT_ATOMS: atom_id res chain seq x y z
N MET A 1 -22.27 17.13 -4.62
CA MET A 1 -22.29 15.85 -3.89
C MET A 1 -21.94 14.74 -4.88
N SER A 2 -20.79 14.09 -4.75
CA SER A 2 -20.50 12.88 -5.53
C SER A 2 -21.19 11.70 -4.85
N VAL A 3 -22.25 11.17 -5.46
CA VAL A 3 -22.92 9.96 -4.98
C VAL A 3 -22.44 8.80 -5.84
N GLY A 4 -21.79 7.81 -5.22
CA GLY A 4 -21.29 6.59 -5.87
C GLY A 4 -21.73 5.35 -5.11
N THR A 5 -21.71 4.19 -5.76
CA THR A 5 -21.98 2.90 -5.09
C THR A 5 -20.72 2.40 -4.41
N LEU A 6 -20.88 1.61 -3.33
CA LEU A 6 -19.74 0.94 -2.68
C LEU A 6 -18.92 0.09 -3.68
N ALA A 7 -19.59 -0.59 -4.61
CA ALA A 7 -18.92 -1.35 -5.67
C ALA A 7 -18.04 -0.47 -6.57
N ARG A 8 -18.52 0.73 -6.97
CA ARG A 8 -17.71 1.69 -7.74
C ARG A 8 -16.53 2.21 -6.92
N LEU A 9 -16.73 2.46 -5.63
CA LEU A 9 -15.66 2.90 -4.74
C LEU A 9 -14.56 1.83 -4.63
N LEU A 10 -14.93 0.59 -4.33
CA LEU A 10 -13.98 -0.53 -4.23
C LEU A 10 -13.25 -0.78 -5.56
N SER A 11 -13.94 -0.63 -6.69
CA SER A 11 -13.31 -0.74 -8.02
C SER A 11 -12.30 0.38 -8.27
N ALA A 12 -12.62 1.62 -7.87
CA ALA A 12 -11.70 2.73 -8.00
C ALA A 12 -10.46 2.53 -7.10
N LEU A 13 -10.65 2.17 -5.83
CA LEU A 13 -9.55 1.87 -4.92
C LEU A 13 -8.64 0.74 -5.43
N SER A 14 -9.22 -0.31 -6.03
CA SER A 14 -8.44 -1.37 -6.66
C SER A 14 -7.57 -0.83 -7.79
N ALA A 15 -8.12 0.04 -8.65
CA ALA A 15 -7.38 0.63 -9.76
C ALA A 15 -6.24 1.54 -9.27
N GLU A 16 -6.47 2.36 -8.24
CA GLU A 16 -5.42 3.19 -7.63
C GLU A 16 -4.29 2.33 -7.04
N CYS A 17 -4.64 1.25 -6.32
CA CYS A 17 -3.65 0.31 -5.79
C CYS A 17 -2.84 -0.38 -6.90
N ASP A 18 -3.48 -0.80 -8.00
CA ASP A 18 -2.81 -1.41 -9.15
C ASP A 18 -1.86 -0.41 -9.83
N GLU A 19 -2.26 0.85 -9.97
CA GLU A 19 -1.40 1.90 -10.52
C GLU A 19 -0.15 2.13 -9.65
N LEU A 20 -0.31 2.17 -8.33
CA LEU A 20 0.82 2.29 -7.41
C LEU A 20 1.75 1.08 -7.46
N ALA A 21 1.19 -0.13 -7.58
CA ALA A 21 1.99 -1.35 -7.71
C ALA A 21 2.86 -1.32 -8.97
N VAL A 22 2.30 -0.90 -10.11
CA VAL A 22 3.06 -0.75 -11.36
C VAL A 22 4.20 0.26 -11.20
N ARG A 23 3.96 1.41 -10.54
CA ARG A 23 5.00 2.41 -10.30
C ARG A 23 6.12 1.89 -9.38
N VAL A 24 5.77 1.12 -8.35
CA VAL A 24 6.77 0.47 -7.48
C VAL A 24 7.60 -0.53 -8.28
N ASP A 25 6.99 -1.32 -9.15
CA ASP A 25 7.73 -2.25 -10.02
C ASP A 25 8.68 -1.51 -10.97
N ASP A 26 8.25 -0.39 -11.54
CA ASP A 26 9.10 0.46 -12.36
C ASP A 26 10.30 1.02 -11.57
N MET A 27 10.17 1.23 -10.26
CA MET A 27 11.29 1.67 -9.43
C MET A 27 12.37 0.61 -9.23
N HIS A 28 12.04 -0.68 -9.34
CA HIS A 28 13.05 -1.76 -9.24
C HIS A 28 14.18 -1.61 -10.28
N ARG A 29 13.91 -0.96 -11.42
CA ARG A 29 14.91 -0.66 -12.45
C ARG A 29 16.09 0.18 -11.93
N PHE A 30 15.88 0.96 -10.87
CA PHE A 30 16.92 1.78 -10.25
C PHE A 30 17.84 0.94 -9.33
N LEU A 31 17.36 -0.20 -8.82
CA LEU A 31 18.11 -1.09 -7.92
C LEU A 31 18.93 -2.14 -8.67
N THR A 32 18.47 -2.61 -9.85
CA THR A 32 19.12 -3.67 -10.63
C THR A 32 20.29 -3.22 -11.52
N ARG A 33 20.76 -1.97 -11.40
CA ARG A 33 21.92 -1.51 -12.19
C ARG A 33 23.20 -2.12 -11.62
N ASP A 34 23.90 -2.87 -12.48
CA ASP A 34 25.16 -3.55 -12.18
C ASP A 34 26.20 -2.56 -11.61
N PRO A 35 26.65 -2.73 -10.34
CA PRO A 35 27.63 -1.84 -9.71
C PRO A 35 29.02 -1.93 -10.35
N SER A 36 29.27 -2.91 -11.24
CA SER A 36 30.53 -3.07 -11.97
C SER A 36 30.58 -2.33 -13.31
N ALA A 37 29.44 -1.87 -13.84
CA ALA A 37 29.39 -0.95 -14.97
C ALA A 37 29.61 0.49 -14.47
N ALA A 38 30.60 1.18 -15.03
CA ALA A 38 31.07 2.50 -14.57
C ALA A 38 29.93 3.47 -14.19
N PRO A 39 30.05 4.21 -13.07
CA PRO A 39 28.92 4.87 -12.43
C PRO A 39 28.57 6.15 -13.16
N ARG A 40 27.27 6.35 -13.36
CA ARG A 40 26.56 7.62 -13.13
C ARG A 40 25.10 7.37 -13.51
N SER A 41 24.34 6.78 -12.58
CA SER A 41 22.96 7.24 -12.45
C SER A 41 23.03 8.76 -12.39
N SER A 42 22.40 9.42 -13.36
CA SER A 42 22.47 10.87 -13.44
C SER A 42 21.81 11.45 -12.18
N GLU A 43 22.20 12.65 -11.76
CA GLU A 43 21.48 13.37 -10.70
C GLU A 43 19.97 13.44 -11.00
N VAL A 44 19.62 13.48 -12.29
CA VAL A 44 18.24 13.39 -12.79
C VAL A 44 17.60 12.04 -12.46
N ASP A 45 18.30 10.91 -12.63
CA ASP A 45 17.76 9.57 -12.31
C ASP A 45 17.42 9.44 -10.82
N TYR A 46 18.28 9.97 -9.94
CA TYR A 46 18.02 9.98 -8.49
C TYR A 46 16.86 10.90 -8.13
N MET A 47 16.79 12.08 -8.74
CA MET A 47 15.70 13.03 -8.50
C MET A 47 14.36 12.46 -8.95
N VAL A 48 14.31 11.75 -10.08
CA VAL A 48 13.12 11.05 -10.57
C VAL A 48 12.70 9.96 -9.58
N ALA A 49 13.64 9.11 -9.14
CA ALA A 49 13.32 8.06 -8.16
C ALA A 49 12.80 8.63 -6.83
N ALA A 50 13.37 9.73 -6.34
CA ALA A 50 12.91 10.40 -5.12
C ALA A 50 11.51 11.00 -5.30
N GLN A 51 11.22 11.57 -6.46
CA GLN A 51 9.89 12.09 -6.79
C GLN A 51 8.85 10.97 -6.89
N ASP A 52 9.20 9.83 -7.49
CA ASP A 52 8.31 8.67 -7.59
C ASP A 52 7.97 8.12 -6.19
N ILE A 53 8.96 8.06 -5.28
CA ILE A 53 8.75 7.67 -3.87
C ILE A 53 7.79 8.65 -3.17
N ASP A 54 8.06 9.95 -3.26
CA ASP A 54 7.23 10.98 -2.65
C ASP A 54 5.79 10.93 -3.18
N PHE A 55 5.64 10.76 -4.49
CA PHE A 55 4.34 10.59 -5.14
C PHE A 55 3.59 9.38 -4.56
N ILE A 56 4.24 8.19 -4.50
CA ILE A 56 3.61 6.97 -3.97
C ILE A 56 3.21 7.17 -2.51
N GLN A 57 4.08 7.79 -1.71
CA GLN A 57 3.81 8.04 -0.29
C GLN A 57 2.60 8.97 -0.10
N GLN A 58 2.54 10.09 -0.83
CA GLN A 58 1.41 11.02 -0.76
C GLN A 58 0.11 10.36 -1.21
N HIS A 59 0.18 9.55 -2.26
CA HIS A 59 -0.99 8.85 -2.78
C HIS A 59 -1.52 7.82 -1.77
N LEU A 60 -0.64 7.00 -1.18
CA LEU A 60 -1.02 6.04 -0.13
C LEU A 60 -1.58 6.74 1.11
N ALA A 61 -0.99 7.86 1.53
CA ALA A 61 -1.49 8.65 2.65
C ALA A 61 -2.91 9.18 2.37
N GLY A 62 -3.15 9.71 1.17
CA GLY A 62 -4.47 10.20 0.76
C GLY A 62 -5.52 9.09 0.71
N LEU A 63 -5.19 7.91 0.17
CA LEU A 63 -6.11 6.76 0.17
C LEU A 63 -6.43 6.28 1.59
N SER A 64 -5.42 6.24 2.47
CA SER A 64 -5.60 5.86 3.87
C SER A 64 -6.50 6.83 4.62
N GLU A 65 -6.29 8.13 4.46
CA GLU A 65 -7.12 9.16 5.08
C GLU A 65 -8.56 9.10 4.56
N PHE A 66 -8.74 8.95 3.24
CA PHE A 66 -10.04 8.79 2.62
C PHE A 66 -10.80 7.56 3.18
N LEU A 67 -10.13 6.41 3.30
CA LEU A 67 -10.72 5.19 3.86
C LEU A 67 -11.11 5.36 5.33
N MET A 68 -10.29 6.06 6.12
CA MET A 68 -10.58 6.33 7.53
C MET A 68 -11.84 7.20 7.68
N VAL A 69 -11.94 8.30 6.92
CA VAL A 69 -13.13 9.16 6.93
C VAL A 69 -14.38 8.39 6.50
N MET A 70 -14.27 7.52 5.49
CA MET A 70 -15.37 6.64 5.09
C MET A 70 -15.78 5.67 6.21
N ALA A 71 -14.81 5.10 6.93
CA ALA A 71 -15.08 4.20 8.05
C ALA A 71 -15.83 4.92 9.18
N GLU A 72 -15.40 6.13 9.57
CA GLU A 72 -16.07 6.96 10.58
C GLU A 72 -17.52 7.31 10.23
N MET A 73 -17.82 7.43 8.93
CA MET A 73 -19.17 7.70 8.42
C MET A 73 -20.00 6.43 8.21
N THR A 74 -19.39 5.25 8.28
CA THR A 74 -20.05 3.96 8.01
C THR A 74 -20.68 3.43 9.30
N PRO A 75 -21.98 3.11 9.32
CA PRO A 75 -22.61 2.51 10.49
C PRO A 75 -21.99 1.16 10.89
N ASP A 76 -21.71 0.97 12.18
CA ASP A 76 -21.15 -0.27 12.77
C ASP A 76 -21.95 -1.55 12.46
N ALA A 77 -23.23 -1.41 12.12
CA ALA A 77 -24.11 -2.53 11.80
C ALA A 77 -23.82 -3.17 10.42
N ILE A 78 -23.01 -2.52 9.57
CA ILE A 78 -22.67 -3.04 8.25
C ILE A 78 -21.65 -4.17 8.39
N ARG A 79 -22.10 -5.40 8.13
CA ARG A 79 -21.23 -6.58 8.06
C ARG A 79 -20.84 -6.84 6.62
N VAL A 80 -19.54 -7.04 6.40
CA VAL A 80 -18.98 -7.44 5.11
C VAL A 80 -18.44 -8.86 5.24
N ASP A 81 -18.84 -9.76 4.35
CA ASP A 81 -18.23 -11.08 4.26
C ASP A 81 -16.86 -10.97 3.57
N LEU A 82 -15.80 -11.17 4.34
CA LEU A 82 -14.42 -11.07 3.88
C LEU A 82 -13.83 -12.43 3.47
N ALA A 83 -14.56 -13.54 3.59
CA ALA A 83 -14.00 -14.88 3.36
C ALA A 83 -13.44 -15.06 1.94
N ALA A 84 -14.23 -14.72 0.92
CA ALA A 84 -13.82 -14.82 -0.48
C ALA A 84 -12.73 -13.78 -0.85
N PRO A 85 -12.84 -12.49 -0.47
CA PRO A 85 -11.77 -11.51 -0.68
C PRO A 85 -10.44 -11.91 0.01
N LEU A 86 -10.46 -12.37 1.26
CA LEU A 86 -9.25 -12.77 1.98
C LEU A 86 -8.56 -14.01 1.39
N ALA A 87 -9.28 -14.81 0.59
CA ALA A 87 -8.69 -15.93 -0.13
C ALA A 87 -7.75 -15.49 -1.26
N THR A 88 -7.87 -14.26 -1.76
CA THR A 88 -6.99 -13.72 -2.82
C THR A 88 -5.70 -13.11 -2.26
N VAL A 89 -5.66 -12.81 -0.96
CA VAL A 89 -4.51 -12.21 -0.28
C VAL A 89 -3.44 -13.29 -0.03
N LYS A 90 -2.27 -13.10 -0.66
CA LYS A 90 -1.14 -14.06 -0.59
C LYS A 90 -0.25 -13.86 0.63
N LEU A 91 -0.15 -12.64 1.14
CA LEU A 91 0.71 -12.31 2.28
C LEU A 91 -0.03 -12.56 3.59
N SER A 92 0.43 -13.54 4.37
CA SER A 92 -0.23 -13.98 5.62
C SER A 92 -0.45 -12.85 6.62
N ASP A 93 0.54 -11.96 6.80
CA ASP A 93 0.41 -10.82 7.72
C ASP A 93 -0.63 -9.81 7.24
N MET A 94 -0.68 -9.53 5.94
CA MET A 94 -1.70 -8.66 5.36
C MET A 94 -3.09 -9.28 5.52
N LYS A 95 -3.21 -10.59 5.28
CA LYS A 95 -4.46 -11.32 5.45
C LYS A 95 -4.98 -11.26 6.89
N ARG A 96 -4.09 -11.38 7.88
CA ARG A 96 -4.43 -11.25 9.32
C ARG A 96 -4.92 -9.84 9.65
N ARG A 97 -4.21 -8.80 9.21
CA ARG A 97 -4.65 -7.41 9.45
C ARG A 97 -6.01 -7.12 8.82
N LEU A 98 -6.22 -7.58 7.58
CA LEU A 98 -7.47 -7.36 6.85
C LEU A 98 -8.65 -8.18 7.37
N SER A 99 -8.44 -9.28 8.10
CA SER A 99 -9.52 -10.05 8.71
C SER A 99 -10.13 -9.38 9.94
N GLY A 100 -9.62 -8.22 10.37
CA GLY A 100 -10.14 -7.47 11.51
C GLY A 100 -9.99 -8.21 12.84
N THR A 101 -9.06 -9.17 12.91
CA THR A 101 -8.80 -9.99 14.10
C THR A 101 -7.73 -9.37 15.00
N ASP A 102 -7.21 -8.20 14.62
CA ASP A 102 -6.23 -7.41 15.38
C ASP A 102 -6.92 -6.47 16.40
N ASP A 103 -7.83 -7.03 17.21
CA ASP A 103 -8.11 -6.43 18.51
C ASP A 103 -7.11 -7.03 19.53
N ASP A 104 -6.11 -6.20 19.89
CA ASP A 104 -5.67 -5.87 21.26
C ASP A 104 -4.28 -6.25 21.83
N ASP A 105 -3.34 -6.97 21.19
CA ASP A 105 -2.00 -7.17 21.86
C ASP A 105 -0.78 -7.64 21.03
N ALA A 106 -0.61 -7.19 19.79
CA ALA A 106 0.62 -7.51 19.04
C ALA A 106 1.65 -6.38 19.17
N PRO A 107 2.85 -6.60 19.77
CA PRO A 107 3.91 -5.60 19.78
C PRO A 107 4.29 -5.25 18.34
N GLN A 108 4.30 -3.95 18.02
CA GLN A 108 4.74 -3.44 16.73
C GLN A 108 6.24 -3.73 16.55
N VAL A 109 6.58 -4.91 16.04
CA VAL A 109 7.94 -5.17 15.56
C VAL A 109 8.12 -4.35 14.29
N ARG A 110 8.92 -3.29 14.39
CA ARG A 110 9.28 -2.46 13.24
C ARG A 110 10.12 -3.31 12.29
N PRO A 111 9.75 -3.45 11.01
CA PRO A 111 10.59 -4.12 10.04
C PRO A 111 11.89 -3.31 9.86
N GLY A 112 13.01 -3.84 10.36
CA GLY A 112 14.33 -3.18 10.28
C GLY A 112 15.22 -3.35 11.51
N GLU A 113 14.70 -3.81 12.65
CA GLU A 113 15.56 -4.19 13.78
C GLU A 113 16.16 -5.57 13.54
N LEU A 114 17.36 -5.59 12.98
CA LEU A 114 18.24 -6.76 13.06
C LEU A 114 18.67 -6.89 14.52
N GLU A 115 18.09 -7.85 15.25
CA GLU A 115 18.68 -8.32 16.50
C GLU A 115 20.04 -8.93 16.16
N LEU A 116 21.09 -8.15 16.39
CA LEU A 116 22.47 -8.65 16.44
C LEU A 116 22.60 -9.42 17.75
N LEU A 117 22.37 -10.74 17.68
CA LEU A 117 22.84 -11.71 18.66
C LEU A 117 24.37 -11.85 18.60
#